data_AF-A0A3A8GFE7-F1
#
_entry.id   AF-A0A3A8GFE7-F1
#
_cell.length_a   1.000
_cell.length_b   1.000
_cell.length_c   1.000
_cell.angle_alpha   90.00
_cell.angle_beta   90.00
_cell.angle_gamma   90.00
#
_symmetry.space_group_name_H-M   'P 1'
#
loop_
_entity.id
_entity.type
_entity.pdbx_description
1 polymer ?
#
loop_
_entity_poly.entity_id
_entity_poly.type
_entity_poly.pdbx_seq_one_letter_code
_entity_poly.pdbx_strand_id
1 'polypeptide(L)' 'MRGATRPSTTARRGRSRSRPPTDGRARTLEEAVLWHGGEAERAREGFRDLSASDRDALVRFLRSL' A
#
# COMPACT_ATOMS: atom_id res chain seq x y z
N MET A 1 -6.39 -52.14 19.46
CA MET A 1 -6.89 -50.74 19.49
C MET A 1 -5.69 -49.80 19.59
N ARG A 2 -5.27 -49.17 18.48
CA ARG A 2 -4.19 -48.17 18.48
C ARG A 2 -4.65 -46.99 17.63
N GLY A 3 -4.97 -45.88 18.29
CA GLY A 3 -5.28 -44.60 17.65
C GLY A 3 -4.39 -43.54 18.27
N ALA A 4 -3.21 -43.34 17.69
CA ALA A 4 -2.30 -42.26 18.06
C ALA A 4 -2.70 -41.00 17.28
N THR A 5 -3.35 -40.06 17.94
CA THR A 5 -3.64 -38.73 17.40
C THR A 5 -2.39 -37.86 17.52
N ARG A 6 -1.77 -37.54 16.37
CA ARG A 6 -0.70 -36.53 16.27
C ARG A 6 -1.35 -35.14 16.20
N PRO A 7 -0.87 -34.12 16.94
CA PRO A 7 -1.31 -32.75 16.72
C PRO A 7 -0.64 -32.18 15.45
N SER A 8 -1.46 -31.83 14.47
CA SER A 8 -1.01 -31.20 13.22
C SER A 8 -0.52 -29.77 13.49
N THR A 9 0.81 -29.64 13.50
CA THR A 9 1.55 -28.39 13.55
C THR A 9 1.24 -27.50 12.35
N THR A 10 0.87 -26.25 12.66
CA THR A 10 1.24 -25.01 11.96
C THR A 10 1.45 -25.08 10.45
N ALA A 11 0.41 -24.71 9.69
CA ALA A 11 0.58 -24.14 8.36
C ALA A 11 0.13 -22.68 8.42
N ARG A 12 0.97 -21.81 8.99
CA ARG A 12 0.88 -20.36 8.78
C ARG A 12 1.14 -20.13 7.29
N ARG A 13 0.08 -20.17 6.47
CA ARG A 13 0.14 -19.78 5.06
C ARG A 13 0.85 -18.44 5.00
N GLY A 14 1.98 -18.42 4.31
CA GLY A 14 2.69 -17.20 3.98
C GLY A 14 1.71 -16.25 3.33
N ARG A 15 1.28 -15.23 4.08
CA ARG A 15 0.67 -14.05 3.50
C ARG A 15 1.84 -13.37 2.79
N SER A 16 2.09 -13.75 1.54
CA SER A 16 2.93 -13.02 0.62
C SER A 16 2.48 -11.57 0.72
N ARG A 17 3.28 -10.74 1.41
CA ARG A 17 3.11 -9.30 1.33
C ARG A 17 3.54 -8.98 -0.08
N SER A 18 2.61 -9.08 -1.01
CA SER A 18 2.79 -8.55 -2.36
C SER A 18 3.03 -7.08 -2.16
N ARG A 19 4.31 -6.68 -2.07
CA ARG A 19 4.69 -5.28 -2.05
C ARG A 19 4.14 -4.73 -3.37
N PRO A 20 3.31 -3.68 -3.33
CA PRO A 20 2.68 -3.19 -4.54
C PRO A 20 3.80 -2.80 -5.53
N PRO A 21 3.60 -3.07 -6.81
CA PRO A 21 4.61 -2.79 -7.81
C PRO A 21 4.88 -1.28 -7.83
N THR A 22 6.15 -0.86 -7.79
CA THR A 22 6.56 0.52 -8.11
C THR A 22 6.73 0.66 -9.62
N ASP A 23 5.81 0.07 -10.37
CA ASP A 23 5.82 0.16 -11.82
C ASP A 23 5.36 1.59 -12.11
N GLY A 24 6.24 2.42 -12.68
CA GLY A 24 5.98 3.83 -13.02
C GLY A 24 4.89 4.06 -14.07
N ARG A 25 3.77 3.32 -14.01
CA ARG A 25 2.60 3.46 -14.87
C ARG A 25 1.65 4.59 -14.41
N ALA A 26 1.88 5.16 -13.23
CA ALA A 26 1.20 6.38 -12.83
C ALA A 26 1.52 7.47 -13.86
N ARG A 27 0.49 7.97 -14.54
CA ARG A 27 0.63 9.02 -15.56
C ARG A 27 0.67 10.39 -14.92
N THR A 28 0.28 10.48 -13.64
CA THR A 28 0.34 11.69 -12.83
C THR A 28 0.88 11.42 -11.43
N LEU A 29 1.33 12.48 -10.76
CA LEU A 29 1.82 12.40 -9.38
C LEU A 29 0.70 12.03 -8.40
N GLU A 30 -0.54 12.45 -8.66
CA GLU A 30 -1.68 12.05 -7.84
C GLU A 30 -1.93 10.54 -7.91
N GLU A 31 -1.85 9.95 -9.11
CA GLU A 31 -1.98 8.50 -9.28
C GLU A 31 -0.87 7.74 -8.54
N ALA A 32 0.37 8.24 -8.61
CA ALA A 32 1.49 7.65 -7.90
C ALA A 32 1.23 7.63 -6.38
N VAL A 33 0.79 8.77 -5.82
CA VAL A 33 0.44 8.90 -4.40
C VAL A 33 -0.68 7.94 -4.01
N LEU A 34 -1.70 7.81 -4.87
CA LEU A 34 -2.88 6.96 -4.61
C LEU A 34 -2.64 5.46 -4.79
N TRP A 35 -1.55 5.05 -5.42
CA TRP A 35 -1.20 3.64 -5.63
C TRP A 35 -0.23 3.11 -4.57
N HIS A 36 0.33 3.97 -3.73
CA HIS A 36 1.16 3.56 -2.62
C HIS A 36 0.33 2.86 -1.53
N GLY A 37 0.89 1.80 -0.94
CA GLY A 37 0.27 1.06 0.15
C GLY A 37 1.32 0.47 1.08
N GLY A 38 0.89 -0.12 2.20
CA GLY A 38 1.80 -0.60 3.24
C GLY A 38 2.28 0.56 4.12
N GLU A 39 3.57 0.90 4.08
CA GLU A 39 4.15 1.94 4.94
C GLU A 39 3.67 3.36 4.60
N ALA A 40 3.28 3.59 3.34
CA ALA A 40 2.76 4.88 2.85
C ALA A 40 1.23 5.02 2.91
N GLU A 41 0.52 4.04 3.49
CA GLU A 41 -0.95 4.04 3.52
C GLU A 41 -1.52 5.28 4.22
N ARG A 42 -0.94 5.68 5.36
CA ARG A 42 -1.37 6.91 6.08
C ARG A 42 -1.19 8.18 5.25
N ALA A 43 -0.11 8.27 4.48
CA ALA A 43 0.14 9.41 3.62
C ALA A 43 -0.87 9.45 2.46
N ARG A 44 -1.22 8.29 1.91
CA ARG A 44 -2.28 8.16 0.89
C ARG A 44 -3.66 8.54 1.43
N GLU A 45 -4.01 8.08 2.62
CA GLU A 45 -5.28 8.46 3.29
C GLU A 45 -5.31 9.97 3.55
N GLY A 46 -4.24 10.54 4.11
CA GLY A 46 -4.13 11.98 4.30
C GLY A 46 -4.29 12.77 2.99
N PHE A 47 -3.67 12.30 1.90
CA PHE A 47 -3.84 12.91 0.58
C PHE A 47 -5.28 12.85 0.06
N ARG A 48 -6.02 11.77 0.36
CA ARG A 48 -7.44 11.65 0.02
C ARG A 48 -8.34 12.56 0.85
N ASP A 49 -7.94 12.90 2.06
CA ASP A 49 -8.74 13.79 2.91
C ASP A 49 -8.51 15.27 2.58
N LEU A 50 -7.46 15.60 1.82
CA LEU A 50 -7.20 16.95 1.34
C LEU A 50 -8.28 17.46 0.38
N SER A 51 -8.53 18.77 0.43
CA SER A 51 -9.32 19.46 -0.58
C SER A 51 -8.63 19.43 -1.95
N ALA A 52 -9.38 19.66 -3.03
CA ALA A 52 -8.80 19.69 -4.37
C ALA A 52 -7.67 20.74 -4.49
N SER A 53 -7.86 21.93 -3.92
CA SER A 53 -6.86 23.00 -3.91
C SER A 53 -5.58 22.61 -3.17
N ASP A 54 -5.70 21.88 -2.05
CA ASP A 54 -4.54 21.44 -1.28
C ASP A 54 -3.78 20.32 -1.98
N ARG A 55 -4.49 19.41 -2.66
CA ARG A 55 -3.86 18.40 -3.52
C ARG A 55 -3.08 19.05 -4.65
N ASP A 56 -3.66 20.05 -5.31
CA ASP A 56 -2.98 20.82 -6.37
C ASP A 56 -1.73 21.52 -5.85
N ALA A 57 -1.82 22.16 -4.68
CA ALA A 57 -0.67 22.82 -4.05
C ALA A 57 0.45 21.83 -3.72
N LEU A 58 0.11 20.66 -3.17
CA LEU A 58 1.06 19.60 -2.89
C LEU A 58 1.71 19.04 -4.15
N VAL A 59 0.93 18.81 -5.22
CA VAL A 59 1.45 18.34 -6.52
C VAL A 59 2.38 19.38 -7.13
N ARG A 60 2.05 20.68 -7.06
CA ARG A 60 2.94 21.76 -7.52
C ARG A 60 4.24 21.80 -6.73
N PHE A 61 4.18 21.66 -5.41
CA PHE A 61 5.38 21.57 -4.57
C PHE A 61 6.27 20.40 -5.01
N LEU A 62 5.70 19.20 -5.17
CA LEU A 62 6.45 18.01 -5.60
C LEU A 62 7.06 18.14 -7.00
N ARG A 63 6.45 18.91 -7.90
CA ARG A 63 7.02 19.22 -9.24
C ARG A 63 8.18 20.23 -9.22
N SER A 64 8.37 20.94 -8.11
CA SER A 64 9.39 22.01 -7.98
C SER A 64 10.70 21.55 -7.33
N LEU A 65 10.75 20.29 -6.87
CA LEU A 65 11.93 19.64 -6.30
C LEU A 65 12.88 19.16 -7.42
#